data_AF-A0A951GLX8-F1
#
_entry.id   AF-A0A951GLX8-F1
#
_cell.length_a   1.000
_cell.length_b   1.000
_cell.length_c   1.000
_cell.angle_alpha   90.00
_cell.angle_beta   90.00
_cell.angle_gamma   90.00
#
_symmetry.space_group_name_H-M   'P 1'
#
loop_
_entity.id
_entity.type
_entity.pdbx_description
1 polymer ?
#
loop_
_entity_poly.entity_id
_entity_poly.type
_entity_poly.pdbx_seq_one_letter_code
_entity_poly.pdbx_strand_id
1 'polypeptide(L)' 'MEDEGYVDDDFIAESAWEYVAVHGAASLPLLRKLADSAAAAGDVVTAETWRAIAETASHILPKG' A
#
# COMPACT_ATOMS: atom_id res chain seq x y z
N MET A 1 19.03 -11.48 -14.54
CA MET A 1 17.63 -11.13 -14.78
C MET A 1 17.32 -10.15 -13.68
N GLU A 2 17.46 -8.88 -13.98
CA GLU A 2 16.99 -7.81 -13.10
C GLU A 2 15.48 -7.77 -13.34
N ASP A 3 14.67 -8.01 -12.32
CA ASP A 3 13.21 -7.91 -12.37
C ASP A 3 12.85 -6.42 -12.48
N GLU A 4 13.07 -5.88 -13.67
CA GLU A 4 12.76 -4.51 -14.03
C GLU A 4 11.24 -4.37 -14.19
N GLY A 5 10.54 -3.98 -13.12
CA GLY A 5 9.22 -3.35 -13.26
C GLY A 5 8.13 -3.71 -12.25
N TYR A 6 8.41 -4.50 -11.20
CA TYR A 6 7.44 -4.72 -10.13
C TYR A 6 7.99 -4.18 -8.81
N VAL A 7 7.14 -3.50 -8.05
CA VAL A 7 7.50 -3.07 -6.70
C VAL A 7 7.70 -4.32 -5.85
N ASP A 8 8.87 -4.45 -5.23
CA ASP A 8 9.25 -5.64 -4.46
C ASP A 8 8.31 -5.84 -3.24
N ASP A 9 8.01 -7.09 -2.92
CA ASP A 9 7.14 -7.46 -1.80
C ASP A 9 7.70 -6.92 -0.46
N ASP A 10 9.02 -6.80 -0.33
CA ASP A 10 9.68 -6.23 0.85
C ASP A 10 9.33 -4.74 1.03
N PHE A 11 9.33 -3.97 -0.06
CA PHE A 11 8.92 -2.56 -0.04
C PHE A 11 7.45 -2.41 0.37
N ILE A 12 6.58 -3.28 -0.15
CA ILE A 12 5.14 -3.27 0.18
C ILE A 12 4.95 -3.54 1.68
N ALA A 13 5.67 -4.53 2.21
CA ALA A 13 5.61 -4.90 3.62
C ALA A 13 6.16 -3.80 4.53
N GLU A 14 7.33 -3.23 4.22
CA GLU A 14 7.93 -2.13 4.99
C GLU A 14 6.99 -0.92 5.02
N SER A 15 6.50 -0.49 3.84
CA SER A 15 5.56 0.62 3.74
C SER A 15 4.28 0.39 4.53
N ALA A 16 3.73 -0.83 4.48
CA ALA A 16 2.52 -1.17 5.24
C ALA A 16 2.75 -1.07 6.75
N TRP A 17 3.91 -1.55 7.23
CA TRP A 17 4.31 -1.42 8.63
C TRP A 17 4.46 0.03 9.06
N GLU A 18 5.14 0.87 8.27
CA GLU A 18 5.32 2.29 8.59
C GLU A 18 3.98 3.02 8.71
N TYR A 19 3.08 2.82 7.74
CA TYR A 19 1.77 3.46 7.77
C TYR A 19 0.91 2.98 8.95
N VAL A 20 0.93 1.69 9.27
CA VAL A 20 0.23 1.14 10.44
C VAL A 20 0.84 1.64 11.75
N ALA A 21 2.17 1.73 11.85
CA ALA A 21 2.85 2.22 13.05
C ALA A 21 2.49 3.69 13.36
N VAL A 22 2.34 4.52 12.33
CA VAL A 22 2.02 5.95 12.50
C VAL A 22 0.52 6.18 12.68
N HIS A 23 -0.33 5.51 11.89
CA HIS A 23 -1.76 5.84 11.78
C HIS A 23 -2.70 4.78 12.37
N GLY A 24 -2.19 3.61 12.77
CA GLY A 24 -3.02 2.49 13.21
C GLY A 24 -4.06 2.13 12.16
N ALA A 25 -5.31 1.87 12.59
CA ALA A 25 -6.41 1.53 11.68
C ALA A 25 -6.77 2.63 10.68
N ALA A 26 -6.37 3.90 10.93
CA ALA A 26 -6.59 4.99 10.00
C ALA A 26 -5.66 4.95 8.77
N SER A 27 -4.65 4.07 8.75
CA SER A 27 -3.79 3.86 7.59
C SER A 27 -4.58 3.34 6.38
N LEU A 28 -5.55 2.43 6.58
CA LEU A 28 -6.30 1.80 5.50
C LEU A 28 -7.09 2.79 4.62
N PRO A 29 -7.92 3.70 5.17
CA PRO A 29 -8.59 4.69 4.33
C PRO A 29 -7.63 5.68 3.67
N LEU A 30 -6.48 5.98 4.28
CA LEU A 30 -5.45 6.84 3.68
C LEU A 30 -4.79 6.16 2.47
N LEU A 31 -4.34 4.92 2.63
CA LEU A 31 -3.70 4.14 1.56
C LEU A 31 -4.67 3.90 0.38
N ARG A 32 -5.94 3.63 0.67
CA ARG A 32 -6.98 3.53 -0.37
C ARG A 32 -7.16 4.84 -1.14
N LYS A 33 -7.16 5.98 -0.45
CA LYS A 33 -7.25 7.29 -1.10
C LYS A 33 -6.04 7.58 -2.00
N LEU A 34 -4.85 7.15 -1.60
CA LEU A 34 -3.64 7.27 -2.43
C LEU A 34 -3.77 6.42 -3.70
N ALA A 35 -4.25 5.19 -3.57
CA ALA A 35 -4.55 4.32 -4.72
C ALA A 35 -5.56 4.96 -5.68
N ASP A 36 -6.66 5.49 -5.16
CA ASP A 36 -7.69 6.14 -5.96
C ASP A 36 -7.16 7.40 -6.68
N SER A 37 -6.30 8.17 -6.01
CA SER A 37 -5.67 9.37 -6.58
C SER A 37 -4.72 9.02 -7.73
N ALA A 38 -3.91 7.97 -7.57
CA ALA A 38 -3.03 7.48 -8.63
C ALA A 38 -3.82 6.93 -9.82
N ALA A 39 -4.88 6.16 -9.56
CA ALA A 39 -5.75 5.63 -10.60
C ALA A 39 -6.45 6.76 -11.38
N ALA A 40 -6.92 7.80 -10.70
CA ALA A 40 -7.52 8.98 -11.34
C ALA A 40 -6.52 9.78 -12.20
N ALA A 41 -5.23 9.72 -11.87
CA ALA A 41 -4.16 10.33 -12.67
C ALA A 41 -3.72 9.45 -13.86
N GLY A 42 -4.27 8.24 -14.00
CA GLY A 42 -3.86 7.26 -15.02
C GLY A 42 -2.58 6.49 -14.67
N ASP A 43 -2.06 6.64 -13.45
CA ASP A 43 -0.89 5.91 -12.96
C ASP A 43 -1.34 4.59 -12.33
N VAL A 44 -1.49 3.59 -13.19
CA VAL A 44 -2.01 2.26 -12.83
C VAL A 44 -1.04 1.52 -11.89
N VAL A 45 0.26 1.58 -12.17
CA VAL A 45 1.28 0.89 -11.37
C VAL A 45 1.29 1.42 -9.94
N THR A 46 1.35 2.74 -9.77
CA THR A 46 1.31 3.35 -8.44
C THR A 46 -0.02 3.05 -7.72
N ALA A 47 -1.14 3.02 -8.45
CA ALA A 47 -2.43 2.66 -7.86
C ALA A 47 -2.45 1.22 -7.33
N GLU A 48 -1.90 0.27 -8.08
CA GLU A 48 -1.80 -1.13 -7.66
C GLU A 48 -0.84 -1.31 -6.49
N THR A 49 0.29 -0.60 -6.47
CA THR A 49 1.21 -0.57 -5.33
C THR A 49 0.51 -0.11 -4.05
N TRP A 50 -0.24 1.01 -4.09
CA TRP A 50 -0.96 1.49 -2.92
C TRP A 50 -2.07 0.53 -2.45
N ARG A 51 -2.71 -0.20 -3.38
CA ARG A 51 -3.68 -1.25 -3.02
C ARG A 51 -3.01 -2.43 -2.32
N ALA A 52 -1.86 -2.87 -2.82
CA ALA A 52 -1.09 -3.95 -2.20
C ALA A 52 -0.61 -3.55 -0.79
N ILE A 53 -0.12 -2.32 -0.62
CA ILE A 53 0.25 -1.79 0.71
C ILE A 53 -0.98 -1.75 1.64
N ALA A 54 -2.14 -1.31 1.15
CA ALA A 54 -3.38 -1.30 1.94
C ALA A 54 -3.84 -2.71 2.34
N GLU A 55 -3.70 -3.70 1.45
CA GLU A 55 -4.00 -5.09 1.73
C GLU A 55 -3.06 -5.65 2.81
N THR A 56 -1.75 -5.48 2.65
CA THR A 56 -0.75 -5.89 3.65
C THR A 56 -0.97 -5.21 4.99
N ALA A 57 -1.25 -3.90 5.00
CA ALA A 57 -1.57 -3.15 6.22
C ALA A 57 -2.80 -3.73 6.94
N SER A 58 -3.78 -4.25 6.20
CA SER A 58 -4.97 -4.87 6.80
C SER A 58 -4.68 -6.20 7.51
N HIS A 59 -3.62 -6.90 7.08
CA HIS A 59 -3.15 -8.13 7.73
C HIS A 59 -2.34 -7.86 9.01
N ILE A 60 -1.69 -6.70 9.10
CA ILE A 60 -0.92 -6.27 10.28
C ILE A 60 -1.86 -5.83 11.42
N LEU A 61 -2.94 -5.14 11.07
CA LEU A 61 -3.89 -4.63 12.07
C LEU A 61 -4.61 -5.77 12.80
N PRO A 62 -4.83 -5.66 14.13
CA PRO A 62 -5.61 -6.65 14.86
C PRO A 62 -7.04 -6.68 14.29
N LYS A 63 -7.55 -7.89 14.06
CA LYS A 63 -8.97 -8.09 13.76
C LYS A 63 -9.75 -7.68 15.01
N GLY A 64 -10.37 -6.50 14.95
CA GLY A 64 -11.25 -5.99 16.00
C GLY A 64 -12.45 -6.89 16.25
#